data_AF-A0A7V0Z672-F1
#
_entry.id   AF-A0A7V0Z672-F1
#
_cell.length_a   1.000
_cell.length_b   1.000
_cell.length_c   1.000
_cell.angle_alpha   90.00
_cell.angle_beta   90.00
_cell.angle_gamma   90.00
#
_symmetry.space_group_name_H-M   'P 1'
#
loop_
_entity.id
_entity.type
_entity.pdbx_description
1 polymer ?
#
loop_
_entity_poly.entity_id
_entity_poly.type
_entity_poly.pdbx_seq_one_letter_code
_entity_poly.pdbx_strand_id
1 'polypeptide(L)'
;MNFIYFLFSCCIAGQAQTHLVEYGMASYYSDDFHGKKTASGEVYNKWAYTCAHRSLPFGTKLKVINLENKKSVIVRVNDRGPHKKNRIVDLSYIAASDIDMITKGVVKVKIEVIK
;
A
#
# COMPACT_ATOMS: atom_id res chain seq x y z
N MET A 1 -49.53 30.38 24.43
CA MET A 1 -48.85 30.81 23.19
C MET A 1 -47.37 30.91 23.47
N ASN A 2 -46.51 30.50 22.53
CA ASN A 2 -45.04 30.57 22.52
C ASN A 2 -44.30 29.41 23.22
N PHE A 3 -43.25 28.82 22.68
CA PHE A 3 -42.74 28.68 21.31
C PHE A 3 -41.84 27.43 21.36
N ILE A 4 -41.88 26.60 20.32
CA ILE A 4 -41.07 25.38 20.18
C ILE A 4 -39.59 25.76 20.07
N TYR A 5 -38.72 25.11 20.86
CA TYR A 5 -37.28 25.05 20.56
C TYR A 5 -36.94 23.69 19.96
N PHE A 6 -36.74 23.72 18.65
CA PHE A 6 -36.11 22.67 17.85
C PHE A 6 -34.61 22.73 18.15
N LEU A 7 -34.04 21.71 18.82
CA LEU A 7 -32.58 21.54 18.86
C LEU A 7 -32.17 20.48 17.85
N PHE A 8 -31.50 21.01 16.84
CA PHE A 8 -30.93 20.37 15.68
C PHE A 8 -29.65 19.60 16.08
N SER A 9 -29.53 18.40 15.52
CA SER A 9 -28.28 17.76 15.09
C SER A 9 -27.13 17.63 16.10
N CYS A 10 -26.84 16.38 16.43
CA CYS A 10 -25.47 15.91 16.29
C CYS A 10 -25.50 14.57 15.56
N CYS A 11 -25.36 14.61 14.23
CA CYS A 11 -24.95 13.44 13.47
C CYS A 11 -23.62 12.95 14.06
N ILE A 12 -23.65 11.83 14.78
CA ILE A 12 -22.45 11.07 15.08
C ILE A 12 -21.99 10.51 13.73
N ALA A 13 -21.12 11.26 13.04
CA ALA A 13 -20.33 10.73 11.94
C ALA A 13 -19.29 9.77 12.54
N GLY A 14 -19.75 8.58 12.95
CA GLY A 14 -18.86 7.47 13.23
C GLY A 14 -18.10 7.19 11.95
N GLN A 15 -16.80 7.52 11.93
CA GLN A 15 -15.94 7.14 10.83
C GLN A 15 -15.93 5.61 10.78
N ALA A 16 -16.67 5.03 9.84
CA ALA A 16 -16.51 3.64 9.46
C ALA A 16 -15.07 3.48 8.97
N GLN A 17 -14.21 2.98 9.85
CA GLN A 17 -12.80 2.77 9.57
C GLN A 17 -12.69 1.57 8.62
N THR A 18 -12.78 1.84 7.32
CA THR A 18 -12.66 0.80 6.29
C THR A 18 -11.23 0.27 6.29
N HIS A 19 -11.05 -0.90 6.89
CA HIS A 19 -9.82 -1.66 6.78
C HIS A 19 -9.71 -2.18 5.34
N LEU A 20 -9.03 -1.43 4.47
CA LEU A 20 -8.88 -1.80 3.07
C LEU A 20 -7.96 -3.02 2.98
N VAL A 21 -8.53 -4.11 2.44
CA VAL A 21 -7.82 -5.36 2.16
C VAL A 21 -7.95 -5.65 0.68
N GLU A 22 -6.83 -5.92 0.02
CA GLU A 22 -6.78 -6.29 -1.38
C GLU A 22 -5.91 -7.53 -1.60
N TYR A 23 -6.27 -8.33 -2.59
CA TYR A 23 -5.56 -9.55 -2.98
C TYR A 23 -5.14 -9.44 -4.44
N GLY A 24 -3.91 -9.86 -4.75
CA GLY A 24 -3.41 -9.78 -6.11
C GLY A 24 -1.94 -10.19 -6.22
N MET A 25 -1.32 -9.91 -7.36
CA MET A 25 0.11 -10.21 -7.54
C MET A 25 0.97 -9.03 -7.06
N ALA A 26 2.04 -9.34 -6.35
CA ALA A 26 3.14 -8.40 -6.12
C ALA A 26 4.27 -8.67 -7.10
N SER A 27 5.02 -7.64 -7.46
CA SER A 27 6.38 -7.79 -7.99
C SER A 27 7.34 -6.86 -7.25
N TYR A 28 8.56 -6.69 -7.73
CA TYR A 28 9.51 -5.73 -7.18
C TYR A 28 10.28 -5.01 -8.28
N TYR A 29 10.83 -3.83 -7.96
CA TYR A 29 11.63 -3.04 -8.89
C TYR A 29 12.96 -3.72 -9.23
N SER A 30 13.39 -3.63 -10.48
CA SER A 30 14.78 -3.98 -10.84
C SER A 30 15.78 -2.98 -10.27
N ASP A 31 17.04 -3.39 -10.19
CA ASP A 31 18.13 -2.54 -9.70
C ASP A 31 18.30 -1.24 -10.51
N ASP A 32 17.94 -1.24 -11.79
CA ASP A 32 18.02 -0.07 -12.67
C ASP A 32 17.15 1.12 -12.23
N PHE A 33 16.19 0.91 -11.33
CA PHE A 33 15.37 2.00 -10.81
C PHE A 33 16.08 2.79 -9.71
N HIS A 34 17.08 2.20 -9.05
CA HIS A 34 17.74 2.83 -7.91
C HIS A 34 18.31 4.21 -8.28
N GLY A 35 18.01 5.22 -7.46
CA GLY A 35 18.43 6.60 -7.71
C GLY A 35 17.52 7.41 -8.65
N LYS A 36 16.49 6.81 -9.26
CA LYS A 36 15.50 7.52 -10.09
C LYS A 36 14.39 8.12 -9.24
N LYS A 37 13.74 9.18 -9.74
CA LYS A 37 12.57 9.78 -9.08
C LYS A 37 11.34 8.87 -9.19
N THR A 38 10.61 8.75 -8.10
CA THR A 38 9.26 8.15 -8.03
C THR A 38 8.18 9.20 -8.34
N ALA A 39 6.94 8.76 -8.51
CA ALA A 39 5.79 9.64 -8.70
C ALA A 39 5.47 10.53 -7.48
N SER A 40 5.95 10.20 -6.27
CA SER A 40 5.87 11.11 -5.12
C SER A 40 6.88 12.26 -5.18
N GLY A 41 7.87 12.18 -6.08
CA GLY A 41 9.01 13.09 -6.17
C GLY A 41 10.24 12.63 -5.36
N GLU A 42 10.09 11.65 -4.47
CA GLU A 42 11.21 11.04 -3.74
C GLU A 42 12.12 10.24 -4.68
N VAL A 43 13.41 10.17 -4.35
CA VAL A 43 14.36 9.27 -5.02
C VAL A 43 14.14 7.83 -4.54
N TYR A 44 13.95 6.91 -5.48
CA TYR A 44 13.79 5.50 -5.17
C TYR A 44 15.07 4.91 -4.58
N ASN A 45 14.95 4.40 -3.36
CA ASN A 45 15.99 3.66 -2.66
C ASN A 45 15.57 2.19 -2.51
N LYS A 46 16.32 1.27 -3.13
CA LYS A 46 16.00 -0.17 -3.07
C LYS A 46 16.10 -0.78 -1.68
N TRP A 47 16.80 -0.10 -0.77
CA TRP A 47 16.98 -0.46 0.64
C TRP A 47 15.98 0.24 1.58
N ALA A 48 15.07 1.06 1.05
CA ALA A 48 13.99 1.65 1.84
C ALA A 48 12.71 0.82 1.69
N TYR A 49 11.95 0.67 2.77
CA TYR A 49 10.68 -0.05 2.79
C TYR A 49 9.55 0.74 2.12
N THR A 50 9.60 0.83 0.79
CA THR A 50 8.60 1.52 -0.02
C THR A 50 7.99 0.63 -1.10
N CYS A 51 6.90 1.08 -1.68
CA CYS A 51 6.20 0.40 -2.77
C CYS A 51 5.47 1.36 -3.72
N ALA A 52 5.14 0.86 -4.91
CA ALA A 52 4.21 1.47 -5.85
C ALA A 52 2.78 0.93 -5.63
N HIS A 53 1.79 1.82 -5.66
CA HIS A 53 0.37 1.45 -5.69
C HIS A 53 -0.43 2.41 -6.56
N ARG A 54 -1.52 1.93 -7.18
CA ARG A 54 -2.24 2.66 -8.24
C ARG A 54 -2.93 3.92 -7.74
N SER A 55 -3.69 3.79 -6.67
CA SER A 55 -4.64 4.81 -6.22
C SER A 55 -4.42 5.30 -4.79
N LEU A 56 -3.89 4.45 -3.90
CA LEU A 56 -3.63 4.82 -2.51
C LEU A 56 -2.78 6.10 -2.39
N PRO A 57 -3.12 7.01 -1.45
CA PRO A 57 -2.33 8.21 -1.18
C PRO A 57 -0.87 7.88 -0.89
N PHE A 58 0.04 8.75 -1.33
CA PHE A 58 1.44 8.65 -0.91
C PHE A 58 1.52 8.78 0.61
N GLY A 59 2.43 8.03 1.23
CA GLY A 59 2.55 7.94 2.68
C GLY A 59 1.69 6.85 3.33
N THR A 60 0.70 6.29 2.62
CA THR A 60 -0.08 5.15 3.12
C THR A 60 0.84 3.99 3.47
N LYS A 61 0.69 3.43 4.67
CA LYS A 61 1.42 2.23 5.08
C LYS A 61 0.59 0.99 4.75
N LEU A 62 1.27 -0.01 4.19
CA LEU A 62 0.70 -1.30 3.83
C LEU A 62 1.42 -2.41 4.56
N LYS A 63 0.67 -3.31 5.19
CA LYS A 63 1.17 -4.64 5.53
C LYS A 63 0.97 -5.54 4.33
N VAL A 64 2.07 -6.04 3.77
CA VAL A 64 2.08 -6.93 2.61
C VAL A 64 2.42 -8.33 3.09
N ILE A 65 1.56 -9.30 2.79
CA ILE A 65 1.69 -10.69 3.24
C ILE A 65 1.83 -11.56 2.00
N ASN A 66 2.94 -12.29 1.89
CA ASN A 66 3.11 -13.33 0.87
C ASN A 66 2.23 -14.55 1.26
N LEU A 67 1.27 -14.89 0.40
CA LEU A 67 0.29 -15.92 0.72
C LEU A 67 0.84 -17.34 0.71
N GLU A 68 1.99 -17.55 0.08
CA GLU A 68 2.62 -18.86 -0.09
C GLU A 68 3.41 -19.28 1.16
N ASN A 69 4.13 -18.34 1.79
CA ASN A 69 4.99 -18.61 2.96
C ASN A 69 4.53 -17.88 4.24
N LYS A 70 3.49 -17.04 4.17
CA LYS A 70 2.94 -16.24 5.28
C LYS A 70 3.88 -15.18 5.86
N LYS A 71 5.06 -14.95 5.27
CA LYS A 71 5.93 -13.84 5.64
C LYS A 71 5.28 -12.51 5.28
N SER A 72 5.57 -11.47 6.07
CA SER A 72 4.99 -10.15 5.85
C SER A 72 5.96 -9.02 6.12
N VAL A 73 5.75 -7.90 5.44
CA VAL A 73 6.54 -6.68 5.58
C VAL A 73 5.62 -5.46 5.60
N ILE A 74 6.04 -4.40 6.30
CA ILE A 74 5.35 -3.09 6.25
C ILE A 74 6.11 -2.18 5.30
N VAL A 75 5.40 -1.59 4.35
CA VAL A 75 5.95 -0.65 3.37
C VAL A 75 5.12 0.61 3.28
N ARG A 76 5.74 1.69 2.80
CA ARG A 76 5.06 2.97 2.53
C ARG A 76 4.87 3.17 1.03
N VAL A 77 3.68 3.60 0.63
CA VAL A 77 3.40 3.97 -0.76
C VAL A 77 4.15 5.27 -1.07
N ASN A 78 5.08 5.23 -2.03
CA ASN A 78 5.77 6.42 -2.52
C ASN A 78 5.85 6.50 -4.05
N ASP A 79 5.25 5.55 -4.76
CA ASP A 79 5.25 5.55 -6.23
C ASP A 79 3.89 5.11 -6.81
N ARG A 80 3.73 5.26 -8.12
CA ARG A 80 2.55 4.87 -8.91
C ARG A 80 2.87 3.69 -9.81
N GLY A 81 1.86 2.86 -10.00
CA GLY A 81 1.96 1.53 -10.60
C GLY A 81 1.24 0.52 -9.71
N PRO A 82 1.23 -0.78 -10.05
CA PRO A 82 1.82 -1.40 -11.23
C PRO A 82 1.00 -1.13 -12.51
N HIS A 83 1.65 -1.03 -13.67
CA HIS A 83 0.95 -0.85 -14.96
C HIS A 83 0.53 -2.18 -15.62
N LYS A 84 1.12 -3.31 -15.21
CA LYS A 84 0.72 -4.64 -15.70
C LYS A 84 -0.60 -5.06 -15.07
N LYS A 85 -1.49 -5.63 -15.89
CA LYS A 85 -2.75 -6.25 -15.43
C LYS A 85 -2.44 -7.32 -14.37
N ASN A 86 -3.31 -7.44 -13.37
CA ASN A 86 -3.26 -8.41 -12.25
C ASN A 86 -2.17 -8.20 -11.18
N ARG A 87 -1.25 -7.24 -11.32
CA ARG A 87 -0.35 -6.82 -10.21
C ARG A 87 -0.98 -5.69 -9.42
N ILE A 88 -0.93 -5.71 -8.09
CA ILE A 88 -1.53 -4.69 -7.22
C ILE A 88 -0.49 -3.82 -6.52
N VAL A 89 0.73 -4.34 -6.34
CA VAL A 89 1.83 -3.63 -5.68
C VAL A 89 3.18 -4.01 -6.31
N ASP A 90 4.06 -3.03 -6.47
CA ASP A 90 5.47 -3.26 -6.84
C ASP A 90 6.34 -2.83 -5.64
N LEU A 91 7.04 -3.78 -5.02
CA LEU A 91 7.83 -3.58 -3.80
C LEU A 91 9.25 -3.08 -4.09
N SER A 92 9.85 -2.44 -3.10
CA SER A 92 11.32 -2.27 -3.03
C SER A 92 12.03 -3.63 -2.94
N TYR A 93 13.31 -3.66 -3.33
CA TYR A 93 14.12 -4.88 -3.27
C TYR A 93 14.19 -5.45 -1.85
N ILE A 94 14.45 -4.61 -0.84
CA ILE A 94 14.53 -5.07 0.55
C ILE A 94 13.21 -5.65 1.04
N ALA A 95 12.08 -5.02 0.73
CA ALA A 95 10.77 -5.52 1.13
C ALA A 95 10.42 -6.84 0.44
N ALA A 96 10.81 -7.01 -0.82
CA ALA A 96 10.65 -8.26 -1.56
C ALA A 96 11.55 -9.38 -1.03
N SER A 97 12.76 -9.04 -0.58
CA SER A 97 13.68 -9.96 0.09
C SER A 97 13.08 -10.48 1.40
N ASP A 98 12.54 -9.60 2.24
CA ASP A 98 12.02 -9.97 3.56
C ASP A 98 10.81 -10.91 3.52
N ILE A 99 10.06 -10.94 2.40
CA ILE A 99 8.95 -11.87 2.18
C ILE A 99 9.30 -13.06 1.26
N ASP A 100 10.59 -13.31 1.02
CA ASP A 100 11.19 -14.34 0.16
C ASP A 100 10.60 -14.42 -1.27
N MET A 101 10.34 -13.29 -1.91
CA MET A 101 9.80 -13.29 -3.27
C MET A 101 10.82 -13.05 -4.38
N ILE A 102 12.09 -12.80 -4.04
CA ILE A 102 13.15 -12.44 -5.01
C ILE A 102 13.31 -13.50 -6.10
N THR A 103 13.45 -14.78 -5.71
CA THR A 103 13.65 -15.90 -6.65
C THR A 103 12.46 -16.10 -7.58
N LYS A 104 11.23 -15.85 -7.11
CA LYS A 104 10.01 -16.03 -7.92
C LYS A 104 9.70 -14.83 -8.80
N GLY A 105 10.19 -13.64 -8.45
CA GLY A 105 9.89 -12.39 -9.18
C GLY A 105 8.50 -11.83 -8.87
N VAL A 106 7.48 -12.70 -8.93
CA VAL A 106 6.07 -12.36 -8.76
C VAL A 106 5.40 -13.40 -7.85
N VAL A 107 4.65 -12.95 -6.85
CA VAL A 107 3.93 -13.83 -5.91
C VAL A 107 2.53 -13.30 -5.61
N LYS A 108 1.62 -14.18 -5.19
CA LYS A 108 0.31 -13.76 -4.67
C LYS A 108 0.46 -13.16 -3.27
N VAL A 109 -0.10 -11.97 -3.08
CA VAL A 109 -0.08 -11.27 -1.80
C VAL A 109 -1.48 -10.85 -1.35
N LYS A 110 -1.59 -10.66 -0.04
CA LYS A 110 -2.63 -9.86 0.59
C LYS A 110 -2.00 -8.54 1.05
N ILE A 111 -2.61 -7.41 0.75
CA ILE A 111 -2.23 -6.11 1.29
C ILE A 111 -3.30 -5.60 2.24
N GLU A 112 -2.88 -4.99 3.34
CA GLU A 112 -3.76 -4.37 4.34
C GLU A 112 -3.26 -2.94 4.60
N VAL A 113 -4.16 -1.96 4.52
CA VAL A 113 -3.83 -0.59 4.94
C VAL A 113 -3.78 -0.54 6.46
N ILE A 114 -2.63 -0.12 7.01
CA ILE A 114 -2.44 0.08 8.45
C ILE A 114 -2.47 1.58 8.77
N LYS A 115 -3.11 1.93 9.90
CA LYS A 115 -3.13 3.31 10.42
C LYS A 115 -1.99 3.52 11.42
#